data_AF-H8GBE4-F1
#
_entry.id   AF-H8GBE4-F1
#
_cell.length_a   1.000
_cell.length_b   1.000
_cell.length_c   1.000
_cell.angle_alpha   90.00
_cell.angle_beta   90.00
_cell.angle_gamma   90.00
#
_symmetry.space_group_name_H-M   'P 1'
#
loop_
_entity.id
_entity.type
_entity.pdbx_description
1 polymer ?
#
loop_
_entity_poly.entity_id
_entity_poly.type
_entity_poly.pdbx_seq_one_letter_code
_entity_poly.pdbx_strand_id
1 'polypeptide(L)'
;MSFDVVPEDLVAHASHLDGISDRLDTAVDAARTVSMDDSAYGLLCAFLPPIINPMEDDGVAALEAAVEGVAVLADNIRKAGESYRDADASNERPMTGFERALDSTTIRTA
;
A
#
# COMPACT_ATOMS: atom_id res chain seq x y z
N MET A 1 2.55 27.41 4.43
CA MET A 1 2.84 26.39 3.40
C MET A 1 1.61 25.51 3.34
N SER A 2 0.76 25.64 2.32
CA SER A 2 -0.35 24.69 2.12
C SER A 2 0.18 23.53 1.28
N PHE A 3 -0.19 22.32 1.67
CA PHE A 3 -0.01 21.15 0.82
C PHE A 3 -1.23 21.07 -0.08
N ASP A 4 -0.99 21.13 -1.39
CA ASP A 4 -2.01 20.80 -2.39
C ASP A 4 -2.00 19.28 -2.52
N VAL A 5 -3.09 18.62 -2.11
CA VAL A 5 -3.20 17.17 -2.16
C VAL A 5 -4.13 16.81 -3.29
N VAL A 6 -3.59 16.10 -4.26
CA VAL A 6 -4.30 15.60 -5.43
C VAL A 6 -4.73 14.15 -5.13
N PRO A 7 -6.03 13.86 -4.85
CA PRO A 7 -6.44 12.55 -4.34
C PRO A 7 -6.16 11.40 -5.31
N GLU A 8 -6.16 11.65 -6.62
CA GLU A 8 -5.81 10.68 -7.65
C GLU A 8 -4.34 10.27 -7.61
N ASP A 9 -3.42 11.19 -7.25
CA ASP A 9 -2.00 10.88 -7.10
C ASP A 9 -1.77 9.92 -5.92
N LEU A 10 -2.56 10.05 -4.85
CA LEU A 10 -2.53 9.12 -3.72
C LEU A 10 -2.99 7.72 -4.16
N VAL A 11 -4.08 7.61 -4.92
CA VAL A 11 -4.56 6.33 -5.43
C VAL A 11 -3.56 5.70 -6.41
N ALA A 12 -2.93 6.50 -7.28
CA ALA A 12 -1.88 6.03 -8.17
C ALA A 12 -0.65 5.54 -7.39
N HIS A 13 -0.25 6.26 -6.33
CA HIS A 13 0.85 5.84 -5.47
C HIS A 13 0.55 4.53 -4.73
N ALA A 14 -0.66 4.36 -4.20
CA ALA A 14 -1.11 3.10 -3.62
C ALA A 14 -0.99 1.94 -4.62
N SER A 15 -1.35 2.15 -5.89
CA SER A 15 -1.16 1.14 -6.94
C SER A 15 0.31 0.81 -7.22
N HIS A 16 1.22 1.77 -7.10
CA HIS A 16 2.65 1.48 -7.20
C HIS A 16 3.14 0.64 -6.01
N LEU A 17 2.61 0.87 -4.81
CA LEU A 17 2.92 0.07 -3.63
C LEU A 17 2.39 -1.37 -3.77
N ASP A 18 1.21 -1.57 -4.37
CA ASP A 18 0.72 -2.92 -4.71
C ASP A 18 1.76 -3.68 -5.56
N GLY A 19 2.30 -3.02 -6.60
CA GLY A 19 3.36 -3.61 -7.44
C GLY A 19 4.72 -3.77 -6.74
N ILE A 20 4.96 -3.14 -5.59
CA ILE A 20 6.13 -3.42 -4.74
C ILE A 20 5.85 -4.65 -3.88
N SER A 21 4.64 -4.76 -3.33
CA SER A 21 4.18 -5.95 -2.60
C SER A 21 4.36 -7.21 -3.44
N ASP A 22 3.90 -7.20 -4.69
CA ASP A 22 4.06 -8.35 -5.61
C ASP A 22 5.53 -8.78 -5.81
N ARG A 23 6.45 -7.81 -5.85
CA ARG A 23 7.89 -8.08 -5.98
C ARG A 23 8.48 -8.64 -4.69
N LEU A 24 8.00 -8.19 -3.54
CA LEU A 24 8.38 -8.74 -2.24
C LEU A 24 7.86 -10.16 -2.08
N ASP A 25 6.63 -10.45 -2.50
CA ASP A 25 6.09 -11.82 -2.54
C ASP A 25 6.94 -12.72 -3.44
N THR A 26 7.35 -12.23 -4.60
CA THR A 26 8.29 -12.96 -5.47
C THR A 26 9.61 -13.25 -4.75
N ALA A 27 10.10 -12.34 -3.91
CA ALA A 27 11.31 -12.54 -3.12
C ALA A 27 11.10 -13.56 -1.99
N VAL A 28 9.94 -13.57 -1.33
CA VAL A 28 9.56 -14.59 -0.33
C VAL A 28 9.53 -15.97 -0.98
N ASP A 29 8.91 -16.11 -2.15
CA ASP A 29 8.84 -17.38 -2.88
C ASP A 29 10.24 -17.86 -3.31
N ALA A 30 11.09 -16.95 -3.77
CA ALA A 30 12.47 -17.25 -4.09
C ALA A 30 13.25 -17.72 -2.84
N ALA A 31 13.10 -17.03 -1.71
CA ALA A 31 13.74 -17.38 -0.44
C ALA A 31 13.33 -18.77 0.04
N ARG A 32 12.03 -19.09 -0.02
CA ARG A 32 11.51 -20.43 0.30
C ARG A 32 11.99 -21.50 -0.66
N THR A 33 12.19 -21.16 -1.93
CA THR A 33 12.70 -22.10 -2.95
C THR A 33 14.18 -22.46 -2.72
N VAL A 34 14.98 -21.51 -2.25
CA VAL A 34 16.42 -21.73 -2.00
C VAL A 34 16.72 -22.22 -0.60
N SER A 35 15.75 -22.20 0.32
CA SER A 35 15.87 -22.84 1.63
C SER A 35 16.14 -24.33 1.45
N MET A 36 17.27 -24.78 1.99
CA MET A 36 17.76 -26.13 1.78
C MET A 36 17.42 -27.01 2.98
N ASP A 37 17.05 -28.26 2.73
CA ASP A 37 16.98 -29.27 3.79
C ASP A 37 18.39 -29.51 4.39
N ASP A 38 18.47 -29.83 5.68
CA ASP A 38 19.72 -30.10 6.39
C ASP A 38 20.61 -31.13 5.66
N SER A 39 19.99 -32.11 4.97
CA SER A 39 20.70 -33.14 4.21
C SER A 39 21.41 -32.60 2.96
N ALA A 40 21.01 -31.44 2.44
CA ALA A 40 21.59 -30.84 1.24
C ALA A 40 23.02 -30.32 1.44
N TYR A 41 23.40 -30.02 2.68
CA TYR A 41 24.76 -29.62 3.05
C TYR A 41 25.77 -30.78 2.96
N GLY A 42 25.28 -32.03 3.01
CA GLY A 42 26.10 -33.23 2.99
C GLY A 42 26.92 -33.46 4.26
N LEU A 43 27.60 -34.60 4.32
CA LEU A 43 28.25 -35.09 5.55
C LEU A 43 29.34 -34.15 6.09
N LEU A 44 30.11 -33.51 5.20
CA LEU A 44 31.21 -32.63 5.60
C LEU A 44 30.74 -31.32 6.24
N CYS A 45 29.56 -30.84 5.83
CA CYS A 45 29.02 -29.56 6.26
C CYS A 45 27.81 -29.69 7.20
N ALA A 46 27.57 -30.88 7.76
CA ALA A 46 26.41 -31.17 8.62
C ALA A 46 26.35 -30.32 9.92
N PHE A 47 27.41 -29.57 10.25
CA PHE A 47 27.44 -28.64 11.37
C PHE A 47 26.85 -27.25 11.04
N LEU A 48 26.65 -26.93 9.76
CA LEU A 48 26.19 -25.62 9.31
C LEU A 48 24.69 -25.36 9.52
N PRO A 49 23.76 -26.30 9.30
CA PRO A 49 22.33 -26.00 9.37
C PRO A 49 21.88 -25.36 10.70
N PRO A 50 22.33 -25.82 11.88
CA PRO A 50 21.99 -25.15 13.15
C PRO A 50 22.49 -23.71 13.29
N ILE A 51 23.46 -23.30 12.47
CA ILE A 51 24.05 -21.94 12.46
C ILE A 51 23.36 -21.07 11.40
N ILE A 52 23.02 -21.65 10.24
CA ILE A 52 22.53 -20.92 9.07
C ILE A 52 21.00 -20.81 9.06
N ASN A 53 20.28 -21.92 9.30
CA ASN A 53 18.83 -21.97 9.18
C ASN A 53 18.11 -20.90 10.02
N PRO A 54 18.52 -20.56 11.26
CA PRO A 54 17.86 -19.49 12.02
C PRO A 54 17.91 -18.13 11.32
N MET A 55 19.02 -17.82 10.64
CA MET A 55 19.16 -16.58 9.88
C MET A 55 18.32 -16.61 8.60
N GLU A 56 18.17 -17.78 7.98
CA GLU A 56 17.27 -17.96 6.84
C GLU A 56 15.81 -17.73 7.26
N ASP A 57 15.38 -18.34 8.37
CA ASP A 57 14.03 -18.18 8.94
C ASP A 57 13.74 -16.71 9.27
N ASP A 58 14.66 -16.04 9.96
CA ASP A 58 14.54 -14.59 10.27
C ASP A 58 14.46 -13.75 8.98
N GLY A 59 15.21 -14.13 7.94
CA GLY A 59 15.19 -13.47 6.65
C GLY A 59 13.85 -13.61 5.93
N VAL A 60 13.26 -14.82 5.91
CA VAL A 60 11.93 -15.05 5.35
C VAL A 60 10.88 -14.27 6.13
N ALA A 61 10.92 -14.33 7.47
CA ALA A 61 9.99 -13.58 8.32
C ALA A 61 10.07 -12.07 8.09
N ALA A 62 11.28 -11.53 7.91
CA ALA A 62 11.47 -10.11 7.60
C ALA A 62 10.88 -9.71 6.24
N LEU A 63 11.00 -10.57 5.22
CA LEU A 63 10.39 -10.35 3.91
C LEU A 63 8.86 -10.39 3.99
N GLU A 64 8.28 -11.35 4.71
CA GLU A 64 6.84 -11.45 4.93
C GLU A 64 6.29 -10.21 5.67
N ALA A 65 6.99 -9.75 6.71
CA ALA A 65 6.63 -8.52 7.41
C ALA A 65 6.71 -7.28 6.50
N ALA A 66 7.65 -7.26 5.54
CA ALA A 66 7.74 -6.19 4.56
C ALA A 66 6.56 -6.21 3.57
N VAL A 67 6.13 -7.38 3.10
CA VAL A 67 4.92 -7.54 2.27
C VAL A 67 3.71 -6.95 3.00
N GLU A 68 3.48 -7.39 4.25
CA GLU A 68 2.36 -6.92 5.05
C GLU A 68 2.41 -5.40 5.28
N GLY A 69 3.58 -4.88 5.66
CA GLY A 69 3.77 -3.45 5.91
C GLY A 69 3.50 -2.58 4.67
N VAL A 70 3.96 -3.01 3.49
CA VAL A 70 3.71 -2.30 2.23
C VAL A 70 2.24 -2.38 1.83
N ALA A 71 1.59 -3.53 1.99
CA ALA A 71 0.16 -3.68 1.71
C ALA A 71 -0.70 -2.78 2.63
N VAL A 72 -0.39 -2.74 3.93
CA VAL A 72 -1.05 -1.84 4.89
C VAL A 72 -0.82 -0.38 4.54
N LEU A 73 0.39 -0.01 4.10
CA LEU A 73 0.69 1.34 3.66
C LEU A 73 -0.13 1.73 2.41
N ALA A 74 -0.23 0.84 1.43
CA ALA A 74 -1.02 1.05 0.22
C ALA A 74 -2.50 1.30 0.55
N ASP A 75 -3.08 0.48 1.43
CA ASP A 75 -4.46 0.65 1.90
C ASP A 75 -4.68 1.98 2.64
N ASN A 76 -3.77 2.34 3.55
CA ASN A 76 -3.85 3.60 4.28
C ASN A 76 -3.78 4.83 3.35
N ILE A 77 -2.94 4.79 2.32
CA ILE A 77 -2.85 5.87 1.32
C ILE A 77 -4.12 5.95 0.48
N ARG A 78 -4.71 4.80 0.12
CA ARG A 78 -5.98 4.75 -0.61
C ARG A 78 -7.11 5.37 0.20
N LYS A 79 -7.20 5.02 1.49
CA LYS A 79 -8.14 5.62 2.45
C LYS A 79 -7.93 7.12 2.64
N ALA A 80 -6.67 7.57 2.64
CA ALA A 80 -6.37 9.00 2.69
C ALA A 80 -6.91 9.71 1.43
N GLY A 81 -6.70 9.15 0.23
CA GLY A 81 -7.24 9.69 -1.02
C GLY A 81 -8.78 9.72 -1.04
N GLU A 82 -9.43 8.68 -0.52
CA GLU A 82 -10.89 8.67 -0.33
C GLU A 82 -11.36 9.78 0.61
N SER A 83 -10.67 9.96 1.74
CA SER A 83 -11.01 10.99 2.73
C SER A 83 -10.93 12.41 2.15
N TYR A 84 -9.94 12.70 1.30
CA TYR A 84 -9.86 13.99 0.61
C TYR A 84 -11.02 14.19 -0.37
N ARG A 85 -11.34 13.18 -1.20
CA ARG A 85 -12.48 13.27 -2.13
C ARG A 85 -13.79 13.48 -1.40
N ASP A 86 -14.00 12.80 -0.28
CA ASP A 86 -15.21 12.93 0.52
C ASP A 86 -15.31 14.32 1.15
N ALA A 87 -14.20 14.87 1.63
CA ALA A 87 -14.14 16.22 2.16
C ALA A 87 -14.48 17.26 1.07
N ASP A 88 -13.88 17.15 -0.12
CA ASP A 88 -14.15 18.06 -1.25
C ASP A 88 -15.62 17.96 -1.68
N ALA A 89 -16.13 16.75 -1.89
CA ALA A 89 -17.53 16.54 -2.25
C ALA A 89 -18.50 17.07 -1.18
N SER A 90 -18.13 17.01 0.11
CA SER A 90 -18.94 17.57 1.20
C SER A 90 -19.00 19.10 1.18
N ASN A 91 -17.94 19.75 0.70
CA ASN A 91 -17.84 21.20 0.57
C ASN A 91 -18.48 21.74 -0.73
N GLU A 92 -18.39 20.99 -1.83
CA GLU A 92 -18.97 21.35 -3.13
C GLU A 92 -20.51 21.27 -3.14
N ARG A 93 -21.10 20.28 -2.46
CA ARG A 93 -22.57 20.05 -2.46
C ARG A 93 -23.37 21.28 -1.97
N PRO A 94 -23.03 21.92 -0.83
CA PRO A 94 -23.70 23.15 -0.42
C PRO A 94 -23.51 24.28 -1.42
N MET A 95 -22.29 24.48 -1.94
CA MET A 95 -21.96 25.59 -2.83
C MET A 95 -22.75 25.53 -4.13
N THR A 96 -22.77 24.37 -4.80
CA THR A 96 -23.58 24.14 -6.01
C THR A 96 -25.10 24.24 -5.72
N GLY A 97 -25.52 23.90 -4.50
CA GLY A 97 -26.89 24.12 -4.04
C GLY A 97 -27.24 25.60 -3.90
N PHE A 98 -26.34 26.40 -3.34
CA PHE A 98 -26.49 27.85 -3.23
C PHE A 98 -26.51 28.53 -4.60
N GLU A 99 -25.61 28.16 -5.51
CA GLU A 99 -25.59 28.67 -6.90
C GLU A 99 -26.92 28.44 -7.61
N ARG A 100 -27.46 27.21 -7.52
CA ARG A 100 -28.76 26.87 -8.11
C ARG A 100 -29.91 27.68 -7.49
N ALA A 101 -29.86 27.97 -6.19
CA ALA A 101 -30.86 28.79 -5.52
C ALA A 101 -30.80 30.26 -5.99
N LEU A 102 -29.59 30.81 -6.18
CA LEU A 102 -29.38 32.15 -6.73
C LEU A 102 -29.90 32.28 -8.16
N ASP A 103 -29.60 31.32 -9.02
CA ASP A 103 -30.10 31.29 -10.40
C ASP A 103 -31.63 31.25 -10.45
N SER A 104 -32.26 30.42 -9.61
CA SER A 104 -33.73 30.33 -9.55
C SER A 104 -34.40 31.62 -9.08
N THR A 105 -33.74 32.39 -8.21
CA THR A 105 -34.24 33.67 -7.71
C THR A 105 -34.12 34.75 -8.78
N THR A 106 -32.99 34.79 -9.49
CA THR A 106 -32.74 35.72 -10.60
C THR A 106 -33.78 35.57 -11.71
N ILE A 107 -34.11 34.32 -12.09
CA ILE A 107 -35.16 34.02 -13.08
C ILE A 107 -36.56 34.46 -12.62
N ARG A 108 -36.86 34.43 -11.32
CA ARG A 108 -38.17 34.89 -10.80
C ARG A 108 -38.30 36.41 -10.72
N THR A 109 -37.18 37.15 -10.78
CA THR A 109 -37.16 38.62 -10.71
C THR A 109 -37.05 39.32 -12.06
N ALA A 110 -36.88 38.57 -13.15
CA ALA A 110 -36.88 39.05 -14.53
C ALA A 110 -38.23 38.81 -15.22
#